data_AF-A0A150NI89-F1
#
_entry.id   AF-A0A150NI89-F1
#
_cell.length_a   1.000
_cell.length_b   1.000
_cell.length_c   1.000
_cell.angle_alpha   90.00
_cell.angle_beta   90.00
_cell.angle_gamma   90.00
#
_symmetry.space_group_name_H-M   'P 1'
#
loop_
_entity.id
_entity.type
_entity.pdbx_description
1 polymer ?
#
loop_
_entity_poly.entity_id
_entity_poly.type
_entity_poly.pdbx_seq_one_letter_code
_entity_poly.pdbx_strand_id
1 'polypeptide(L)'
;MVTTDGFLYPNQTLIEQGILNRKGFPESYDMEALLNFLDRIKNGQDVDIPVYSHEVYDIVPEEKQSVKAADFVIVEGINVFQNPQNERLYITDFFDFSIYVDAAVDDIESWYLDRFLKMLSLAQNDPDSYYYRFTQMPIGEVESFAHQVWTSINLTNLQNYIEPTRNRAEVILHKTKNHEIDEIYLKNNFPLSKRKFSDIMV
;
A
#
# COMPACT_ATOMS: atom_id res chain seq x y z
N MET A 1 -10.13 2.16 -8.97
CA MET A 1 -9.16 1.67 -7.96
C MET A 1 -8.13 2.76 -7.75
N VAL A 2 -7.69 2.95 -6.52
CA VAL A 2 -6.73 3.99 -6.11
C VAL A 2 -5.74 3.33 -5.16
N THR A 3 -4.44 3.53 -5.41
CA THR A 3 -3.37 3.15 -4.47
C THR A 3 -3.00 4.34 -3.59
N THR A 4 -2.70 4.08 -2.31
CA THR A 4 -2.20 5.11 -1.40
C THR A 4 -0.79 5.58 -1.72
N ASP A 5 -0.06 4.89 -2.60
CA ASP A 5 1.31 5.27 -2.97
C ASP A 5 1.38 6.65 -3.63
N GLY A 6 0.30 7.07 -4.31
CA GLY A 6 0.15 8.43 -4.85
C GLY A 6 0.12 9.53 -3.77
N PHE A 7 -0.01 9.16 -2.50
CA PHE A 7 0.03 10.09 -1.36
C PHE A 7 1.35 10.01 -0.60
N LEU A 8 2.38 9.33 -1.10
CA LEU A 8 3.73 9.49 -0.60
C LEU A 8 4.24 10.90 -0.93
N TYR A 9 5.05 11.47 -0.03
CA TYR A 9 5.79 12.67 -0.40
C TYR A 9 6.79 12.36 -1.53
N PRO A 10 7.05 13.32 -2.46
CA PRO A 10 8.08 13.16 -3.47
C PRO A 10 9.45 12.89 -2.84
N ASN A 11 10.33 12.16 -3.55
CA ASN A 11 11.64 11.79 -3.03
C ASN A 11 12.45 13.01 -2.59
N GLN A 12 12.33 14.14 -3.28
CA GLN A 12 13.01 15.39 -2.90
C GLN A 12 12.63 15.83 -1.47
N THR A 13 11.34 15.80 -1.13
CA THR A 13 10.84 16.12 0.22
C THR A 13 11.34 15.09 1.24
N LEU A 14 11.30 13.81 0.90
CA LEU A 14 11.79 12.75 1.79
C LEU A 14 13.31 12.85 2.05
N ILE A 15 14.09 13.27 1.05
CA ILE A 15 15.54 13.52 1.16
C ILE A 15 15.81 14.71 2.08
N GLU A 16 15.11 15.83 1.87
CA GLU A 16 15.25 17.04 2.71
C GLU A 16 14.93 16.77 4.18
N GLN A 17 13.99 15.86 4.44
CA GLN A 17 13.60 15.45 5.78
C GLN A 17 14.46 14.30 6.35
N GLY A 18 15.38 13.72 5.56
CA GLY A 18 16.24 12.62 5.99
C GLY A 18 15.51 11.29 6.21
N ILE A 19 14.36 11.09 5.55
CA ILE A 19 13.47 9.92 5.72
C ILE A 19 13.24 9.14 4.42
N LEU A 20 14.09 9.31 3.40
CA LEU A 20 13.97 8.55 2.13
C LEU A 20 13.97 7.03 2.35
N ASN A 21 14.75 6.54 3.31
CA ASN A 21 14.79 5.12 3.71
C ASN A 21 13.58 4.69 4.57
N ARG A 22 12.62 5.58 4.80
CA ARG A 22 11.38 5.33 5.54
C ARG A 22 10.15 5.47 4.65
N LYS A 23 10.31 5.32 3.33
CA LYS A 23 9.18 5.25 2.40
C LYS A 23 8.26 4.08 2.78
N GLY A 24 6.97 4.36 2.91
CA GLY A 24 5.95 3.43 3.40
C GLY A 24 5.68 3.51 4.91
N PHE A 25 6.53 4.19 5.69
CA PHE A 25 6.23 4.48 7.10
C PHE A 25 5.23 5.65 7.20
N PRO A 26 4.50 5.81 8.32
CA PRO A 26 3.46 6.84 8.44
C PRO A 26 3.90 8.26 8.06
N GLU A 27 5.11 8.65 8.46
CA GLU A 27 5.72 9.96 8.21
C GLU A 27 6.07 10.22 6.74
N SER A 28 6.08 9.19 5.89
CA SER A 28 6.36 9.35 4.46
C SER A 28 5.13 9.69 3.62
N TYR A 29 3.94 9.70 4.22
CA TYR A 29 2.67 9.99 3.55
C TYR A 29 2.14 11.40 3.85
N ASP A 30 1.62 12.05 2.82
CA ASP A 30 0.74 13.21 2.94
C ASP A 30 -0.68 12.76 3.36
N MET A 31 -0.83 12.56 4.67
CA MET A 31 -2.11 12.13 5.25
C MET A 31 -3.22 13.17 5.10
N GLU A 32 -2.89 14.46 4.96
CA GLU A 32 -3.88 15.51 4.73
C GLU A 32 -4.47 15.38 3.32
N ALA A 33 -3.63 15.18 2.31
CA ALA A 33 -4.06 14.93 0.93
C ALA A 33 -4.90 13.64 0.82
N LEU A 34 -4.50 12.56 1.51
CA LEU A 34 -5.26 11.30 1.52
C LEU A 34 -6.64 11.47 2.15
N LEU A 35 -6.74 12.15 3.29
CA LEU A 35 -8.02 12.41 3.95
C LEU A 35 -8.92 13.33 3.11
N ASN A 36 -8.34 14.34 2.45
CA ASN A 36 -9.09 15.18 1.52
C ASN A 36 -9.65 14.39 0.35
N PHE A 37 -8.85 13.50 -0.24
CA PHE A 37 -9.31 12.59 -1.29
C PHE A 37 -10.50 11.74 -0.83
N LEU A 38 -10.38 11.08 0.33
CA LEU A 38 -11.42 10.23 0.88
C LEU A 38 -12.71 11.01 1.17
N ASP A 39 -12.61 12.21 1.73
CA ASP A 39 -13.75 13.08 1.99
C ASP A 39 -14.47 13.48 0.69
N ARG A 40 -13.73 13.89 -0.34
CA ARG A 40 -14.31 14.29 -1.63
C ARG A 40 -15.05 13.14 -2.30
N ILE A 41 -14.44 11.95 -2.35
CA ILE A 41 -15.08 10.76 -2.93
C ILE A 41 -16.34 10.37 -2.15
N LYS A 42 -16.27 10.39 -0.81
CA LYS A 42 -17.43 10.05 0.03
C LYS A 42 -18.60 11.03 -0.15
N ASN A 43 -18.32 12.27 -0.52
CA ASN A 43 -19.30 13.29 -0.86
C ASN A 43 -19.69 13.31 -2.35
N GLY A 44 -19.31 12.29 -3.13
CA GLY A 44 -19.69 12.15 -4.54
C GLY A 44 -19.01 13.14 -5.48
N GLN A 45 -17.81 13.61 -5.14
CA GLN A 45 -17.06 14.57 -5.94
C GLN A 45 -15.89 13.91 -6.69
N ASP A 46 -15.71 14.31 -7.95
CA ASP A 46 -14.50 13.97 -8.72
C ASP A 46 -13.26 14.63 -8.11
N VAL A 47 -12.16 13.91 -8.01
CA VAL A 47 -10.90 14.39 -7.44
C VAL A 47 -9.71 13.89 -8.23
N ASP A 48 -8.76 14.79 -8.48
CA ASP A 48 -7.48 14.44 -9.07
C ASP A 48 -6.47 14.14 -7.96
N ILE A 49 -5.74 13.04 -8.08
CA ILE A 49 -4.72 12.60 -7.13
C ILE A 49 -3.35 12.49 -7.81
N PRO A 50 -2.23 12.61 -7.07
CA PRO A 50 -0.91 12.41 -7.65
C PRO A 50 -0.70 10.96 -8.11
N VAL A 51 0.16 10.76 -9.11
CA VAL A 51 0.53 9.43 -9.61
C VAL A 51 1.89 9.03 -9.05
N TYR A 52 1.95 7.85 -8.45
CA TYR A 52 3.20 7.20 -8.08
C TYR A 52 3.63 6.22 -9.17
N SER A 53 4.91 6.23 -9.54
CA SER A 53 5.47 5.27 -10.47
C SER A 53 6.53 4.40 -9.79
N HIS A 54 6.35 3.09 -9.85
CA HIS A 54 7.36 2.12 -9.39
C HIS A 54 8.57 2.02 -10.33
N GLU A 55 8.44 2.52 -11.56
CA GLU A 55 9.53 2.54 -12.55
C GLU A 55 10.57 3.57 -12.19
N VAL A 56 10.16 4.82 -11.94
CA VAL A 56 11.05 5.89 -11.47
C VAL A 56 11.17 5.95 -9.95
N TYR A 57 10.37 5.15 -9.23
CA TYR A 57 10.32 5.06 -7.77
C TYR A 57 10.02 6.42 -7.10
N ASP A 58 9.09 7.20 -7.66
CA ASP A 58 8.71 8.54 -7.19
C ASP A 58 7.29 8.94 -7.62
N ILE A 59 6.81 10.06 -7.08
CA ILE A 59 5.67 10.79 -7.62
C ILE A 59 6.05 11.38 -8.98
N VAL A 60 5.24 11.15 -10.00
CA VAL A 60 5.46 11.70 -11.34
C VAL A 60 5.05 13.18 -11.33
N PRO A 61 5.97 14.12 -11.62
CA PRO A 61 5.65 15.54 -11.64
C PRO A 61 4.53 15.85 -12.63
N GLU A 62 3.59 16.70 -12.20
CA GLU A 62 2.46 17.21 -13.00
C GLU A 62 1.42 16.16 -13.45
N GLU A 63 1.73 14.87 -13.36
CA GLU A 63 0.79 13.79 -13.67
C GLU A 63 -0.23 13.61 -12.55
N LYS A 64 -1.49 13.47 -12.94
CA LYS A 64 -2.60 13.23 -12.03
C LYS A 64 -3.53 12.15 -12.56
N GLN A 65 -4.01 11.30 -11.66
CA GLN A 65 -5.11 10.40 -11.94
C GLN A 65 -6.42 11.12 -11.57
N SER A 66 -7.32 11.28 -12.53
CA SER A 66 -8.68 11.78 -12.25
C SER A 66 -9.55 10.63 -11.75
N VAL A 67 -9.96 10.70 -10.49
CA VAL A 67 -10.84 9.73 -9.86
C VAL A 67 -12.27 10.27 -9.90
N LYS A 68 -13.12 9.58 -10.65
CA LYS A 68 -14.55 9.91 -10.76
C LYS A 68 -15.32 9.35 -9.57
N ALA A 69 -16.32 10.09 -9.13
CA ALA A 69 -17.31 9.55 -8.20
C ALA A 69 -17.96 8.30 -8.85
N ALA A 70 -18.00 7.20 -8.10
CA ALA A 70 -18.49 5.92 -8.57
C ALA A 70 -19.26 5.21 -7.45
N ASP A 71 -20.07 4.20 -7.81
CA ASP A 71 -20.82 3.41 -6.82
C ASP A 71 -19.91 2.66 -5.85
N PHE A 72 -18.71 2.28 -6.30
CA PHE A 72 -17.67 1.66 -5.48
C PHE A 72 -16.29 2.19 -5.85
N VAL A 73 -15.47 2.45 -4.83
CA VAL A 73 -14.06 2.82 -4.99
C VAL A 73 -13.23 1.90 -4.11
N ILE A 74 -12.32 1.15 -4.73
CA ILE A 74 -11.31 0.37 -4.01
C ILE A 74 -10.12 1.28 -3.74
N VAL A 75 -9.81 1.47 -2.46
CA VAL A 75 -8.59 2.12 -1.99
C VAL A 75 -7.69 1.03 -1.42
N GLU A 76 -6.52 0.84 -2.01
CA GLU A 76 -5.52 -0.13 -1.56
C GLU A 76 -4.29 0.56 -1.00
N GLY A 77 -3.71 0.01 0.06
CA GLY A 77 -2.55 0.60 0.71
C GLY A 77 -2.20 -0.05 2.03
N ILE A 78 -0.91 0.01 2.40
CA ILE A 78 -0.43 -0.51 3.70
C ILE A 78 -0.82 0.37 4.89
N ASN A 79 -1.20 1.63 4.64
CA ASN A 79 -1.53 2.63 5.64
C ASN A 79 -3.04 2.88 5.78
N VAL A 80 -3.91 2.17 5.05
CA VAL A 80 -5.38 2.41 5.03
C VAL A 80 -6.07 2.18 6.38
N PHE A 81 -5.37 1.58 7.34
CA PHE A 81 -5.85 1.40 8.71
C PHE A 81 -5.12 2.26 9.74
N GLN A 82 -4.14 3.06 9.33
CA GLN A 82 -3.36 3.91 10.23
C GLN A 82 -4.10 5.22 10.54
N ASN A 83 -4.05 5.67 11.79
CA ASN A 83 -4.63 6.96 12.15
C ASN A 83 -3.58 8.08 12.08
N PRO A 84 -3.98 9.30 11.71
CA PRO A 84 -3.16 10.48 11.93
C PRO A 84 -2.86 10.65 13.43
N GLN A 85 -1.68 11.19 13.76
CA GLN A 85 -1.27 11.43 15.15
C GLN A 85 -2.24 12.33 15.95
N ASN A 86 -3.08 13.11 15.27
CA ASN A 86 -4.03 14.03 15.89
C ASN A 86 -5.36 13.39 16.35
N GLU A 87 -5.53 12.06 16.25
CA GLU A 87 -6.61 11.21 16.82
C GLU A 87 -8.09 11.64 16.64
N ARG A 88 -8.37 12.77 15.98
CA ARG A 88 -9.71 13.35 15.84
C ARG A 88 -10.49 12.78 14.67
N LEU A 89 -9.81 12.20 13.67
CA LEU A 89 -10.41 11.58 12.49
C LEU A 89 -9.75 10.23 12.27
N TYR A 90 -10.55 9.17 12.24
CA TYR A 90 -10.09 7.82 11.93
C TYR A 90 -10.27 7.60 10.43
N ILE A 91 -9.21 7.22 9.72
CA ILE A 91 -9.30 6.92 8.28
C ILE A 91 -10.34 5.82 8.00
N THR A 92 -10.55 4.92 8.98
CA THR A 92 -11.56 3.86 8.92
C THR A 92 -12.99 4.37 8.83
N ASP A 93 -13.27 5.60 9.28
CA ASP A 93 -14.60 6.19 9.17
C ASP A 93 -14.99 6.47 7.71
N PHE A 94 -14.02 6.51 6.79
CA PHE A 94 -14.28 6.73 5.36
C PHE A 94 -14.64 5.43 4.62
N PHE A 95 -14.36 4.25 5.18
CA PHE A 95 -14.61 2.98 4.50
C PHE A 95 -15.92 2.34 4.95
N ASP A 96 -16.73 1.89 3.99
CA ASP A 96 -17.93 1.09 4.25
C ASP A 96 -17.61 -0.37 4.57
N PHE A 97 -16.47 -0.85 4.07
CA PHE A 97 -15.99 -2.22 4.19
C PHE A 97 -14.48 -2.24 4.00
N SER A 98 -13.78 -3.05 4.79
CA SER A 98 -12.33 -3.14 4.72
C SER A 98 -11.81 -4.57 4.85
N ILE A 99 -10.72 -4.83 4.13
CA ILE A 99 -10.06 -6.13 4.05
C ILE A 99 -8.59 -5.94 4.45
N TYR A 100 -8.11 -6.80 5.34
CA TYR A 100 -6.68 -6.98 5.59
C TYR A 100 -6.22 -8.29 4.97
N VAL A 101 -5.16 -8.26 4.17
CA VAL A 101 -4.54 -9.46 3.61
C VAL A 101 -3.36 -9.83 4.50
N ASP A 102 -3.46 -10.96 5.16
CA ASP A 102 -2.47 -11.50 6.10
C ASP A 102 -1.69 -12.67 5.50
N ALA A 103 -0.50 -12.92 6.01
CA ALA A 103 0.32 -14.08 5.69
C ALA A 103 1.44 -14.24 6.72
N ALA A 104 2.07 -15.42 6.75
CA ALA A 104 3.28 -15.62 7.53
C ALA A 104 4.42 -14.69 7.04
N VAL A 105 5.20 -14.14 7.97
CA VAL A 105 6.31 -13.21 7.65
C VAL A 105 7.28 -13.80 6.63
N ASP A 106 7.65 -15.07 6.79
CA ASP A 106 8.57 -15.79 5.89
C ASP A 106 8.01 -15.92 4.46
N ASP A 107 6.69 -16.07 4.32
CA ASP A 107 6.03 -16.12 3.01
C ASP A 107 6.03 -14.72 2.35
N ILE A 108 5.74 -13.66 3.11
CA ILE A 108 5.78 -12.27 2.61
C ILE A 108 7.20 -11.90 2.18
N GLU A 109 8.21 -12.32 2.95
CA GLU A 109 9.62 -12.14 2.61
C GLU A 109 9.97 -12.81 1.28
N SER A 110 9.61 -14.09 1.11
CA SER A 110 9.82 -14.82 -0.13
C SER A 110 9.18 -14.10 -1.31
N TRP A 111 7.92 -13.66 -1.17
CA TRP A 111 7.21 -12.95 -2.24
C TRP A 111 7.84 -11.60 -2.57
N TYR A 112 8.34 -10.89 -1.55
CA TYR A 112 9.06 -9.64 -1.74
C TYR A 112 10.34 -9.84 -2.55
N LEU A 113 11.14 -10.84 -2.19
CA LEU A 113 12.40 -11.18 -2.89
C LEU A 113 12.14 -11.62 -4.33
N ASP A 114 11.15 -12.51 -4.54
CA ASP A 114 10.75 -12.96 -5.87
C ASP A 114 10.29 -11.78 -6.75
N ARG A 115 9.48 -10.87 -6.18
CA ARG A 115 9.04 -9.66 -6.88
C ARG A 115 10.22 -8.75 -7.21
N PHE A 116 11.16 -8.57 -6.29
CA PHE A 116 12.34 -7.74 -6.50
C PHE A 116 13.20 -8.27 -7.66
N LEU A 117 13.49 -9.57 -7.68
CA LEU A 117 14.24 -10.21 -8.77
C LEU A 117 13.49 -10.14 -10.10
N LYS A 118 12.16 -10.26 -10.08
CA LYS A 118 11.34 -10.06 -11.27
C LYS A 118 11.44 -8.63 -11.81
N MET A 119 11.35 -7.61 -10.95
CA MET A 119 11.52 -6.21 -11.36
C MET A 119 12.91 -5.96 -11.94
N LEU A 120 13.94 -6.52 -11.31
CA LEU A 120 15.32 -6.47 -11.80
C LEU A 120 15.45 -7.06 -13.22
N SER A 121 14.82 -8.21 -13.46
CA SER A 121 14.86 -8.85 -14.78
C SER A 121 14.20 -8.02 -15.88
N LEU A 122 13.13 -7.29 -15.55
CA LEU A 122 12.41 -6.42 -16.49
C LEU A 122 13.20 -5.14 -16.81
N ALA A 123 13.99 -4.64 -15.86
CA ALA A 123 14.78 -3.43 -16.00
C ALA A 123 16.10 -3.62 -16.76
N GLN A 124 16.47 -4.84 -17.19
CA GLN A 124 17.79 -5.14 -17.76
C GLN A 124 18.21 -4.25 -18.93
N ASN A 125 17.26 -3.78 -19.74
CA ASN A 125 17.51 -2.97 -20.93
C ASN A 125 16.92 -1.55 -20.84
N ASP A 126 16.59 -1.10 -19.63
CA ASP A 126 15.91 0.16 -19.39
C ASP A 126 16.71 1.04 -18.42
N PRO A 127 17.60 1.91 -18.92
CA PRO A 127 18.42 2.80 -18.10
C PRO A 127 17.64 3.81 -17.26
N ASP A 128 16.38 4.09 -17.61
CA ASP A 128 15.53 5.06 -16.91
C ASP A 128 14.83 4.41 -15.69
N SER A 129 14.80 3.07 -15.64
CA SER A 129 14.29 2.32 -14.48
C SER A 129 15.16 2.51 -13.24
N TYR A 130 14.51 2.76 -12.10
CA TYR A 130 15.14 2.72 -10.77
C TYR A 130 15.90 1.41 -10.52
N TYR A 131 15.43 0.30 -11.06
CA TYR A 131 16.04 -1.01 -10.87
C TYR A 131 17.28 -1.24 -11.74
N TYR A 132 17.49 -0.45 -12.80
CA TYR A 132 18.61 -0.61 -13.73
C TYR A 132 19.96 -0.62 -13.03
N ARG A 133 20.15 0.25 -12.04
CA ARG A 133 21.40 0.34 -11.26
C ARG A 133 21.80 -0.97 -10.59
N PHE A 134 20.81 -1.78 -10.19
CA PHE A 134 21.05 -3.07 -9.56
C PHE A 134 21.40 -4.16 -10.58
N THR A 135 21.01 -3.99 -11.86
CA THR A 135 21.34 -4.96 -12.94
C THR A 135 22.84 -5.01 -13.23
N GLN A 136 23.57 -3.97 -12.83
CA GLN A 136 25.01 -3.82 -13.01
C GLN A 136 25.82 -4.42 -11.85
N MET A 137 25.16 -4.93 -10.82
CA MET A 137 25.78 -5.52 -9.63
C MET A 137 25.80 -7.07 -9.70
N PRO A 138 26.76 -7.74 -9.04
CA PRO A 138 26.72 -9.20 -8.90
C PRO A 138 25.43 -9.67 -8.22
N ILE A 139 24.81 -10.73 -8.73
CA ILE A 139 23.49 -11.19 -8.24
C ILE A 139 23.46 -11.44 -6.73
N GLY A 140 24.52 -12.00 -6.15
CA GLY A 140 24.59 -12.24 -4.70
C GLY A 140 24.63 -10.96 -3.85
N GLU A 141 25.22 -9.87 -4.38
CA GLU A 141 25.17 -8.56 -3.72
C GLU A 141 23.77 -7.95 -3.79
N VAL A 142 23.08 -8.14 -4.92
CA VAL A 142 21.70 -7.66 -5.12
C VAL A 142 20.72 -8.39 -4.21
N GLU A 143 20.83 -9.71 -4.09
CA GLU A 143 20.04 -10.52 -3.16
C GLU A 143 20.28 -10.10 -1.70
N SER A 144 21.54 -9.90 -1.32
CA SER A 144 21.91 -9.42 0.02
C SER A 144 21.31 -8.05 0.31
N PHE A 145 21.36 -7.13 -0.68
CA PHE A 145 20.75 -5.81 -0.57
C PHE A 145 19.23 -5.90 -0.43
N ALA A 146 18.54 -6.70 -1.25
CA ALA A 146 17.09 -6.86 -1.17
C ALA A 146 16.67 -7.42 0.20
N HIS A 147 17.40 -8.42 0.71
CA HIS A 147 17.17 -8.97 2.04
C HIS A 147 17.42 -7.93 3.16
N GLN A 148 18.43 -7.08 3.02
CA GLN A 148 18.67 -5.98 3.95
C GLN A 148 17.52 -4.95 3.92
N VAL A 149 17.01 -4.59 2.74
CA VAL A 149 15.85 -3.69 2.61
C VAL A 149 14.62 -4.31 3.26
N TRP A 150 14.33 -5.58 2.99
CA TRP A 150 13.23 -6.30 3.64
C TRP A 150 13.33 -6.23 5.16
N THR A 151 14.44 -6.70 5.72
CA THR A 151 14.62 -6.82 7.17
C THR A 151 14.64 -5.47 7.89
N SER A 152 15.30 -4.46 7.33
CA SER A 152 15.47 -3.17 8.00
C SER A 152 14.32 -2.19 7.78
N ILE A 153 13.65 -2.26 6.63
CA ILE A 153 12.60 -1.30 6.23
C ILE A 153 11.23 -1.97 6.27
N ASN A 154 10.99 -2.98 5.42
CA ASN A 154 9.64 -3.51 5.21
C ASN A 154 9.12 -4.32 6.40
N LEU A 155 9.94 -5.20 6.97
CA LEU A 155 9.60 -6.00 8.13
C LEU A 155 9.38 -5.12 9.36
N THR A 156 10.28 -4.15 9.58
CA THR A 156 10.14 -3.14 10.63
C THR A 156 8.82 -2.37 10.49
N ASN A 157 8.45 -1.99 9.27
CA ASN A 157 7.19 -1.30 9.00
C ASN A 157 5.97 -2.20 9.25
N LEU A 158 6.04 -3.45 8.78
CA LEU A 158 5.02 -4.47 8.98
C LEU A 158 4.71 -4.65 10.46
N GLN A 159 5.72 -4.97 11.27
CA GLN A 159 5.55 -5.31 12.67
C GLN A 159 5.11 -4.10 13.52
N ASN A 160 5.63 -2.91 13.22
CA ASN A 160 5.41 -1.74 14.08
C ASN A 160 4.20 -0.90 13.69
N TYR A 161 3.78 -0.92 12.42
CA TYR A 161 2.79 0.04 11.91
C TYR A 161 1.66 -0.58 11.07
N ILE A 162 1.86 -1.76 10.46
CA ILE A 162 0.82 -2.39 9.61
C ILE A 162 0.10 -3.49 10.39
N GLU A 163 0.79 -4.51 10.86
CA GLU A 163 0.23 -5.64 11.62
C GLU A 163 -0.57 -5.21 12.86
N PRO A 164 -0.16 -4.22 13.67
CA PRO A 164 -0.95 -3.76 14.81
C PRO A 164 -2.33 -3.21 14.45
N THR A 165 -2.55 -2.88 13.17
CA THR A 165 -3.82 -2.38 12.66
C THR A 165 -4.75 -3.48 12.11
N ARG A 166 -4.29 -4.73 12.01
CA ARG A 166 -5.03 -5.88 11.45
C ARG A 166 -6.46 -6.00 12.00
N ASN A 167 -6.63 -5.86 13.31
CA ASN A 167 -7.93 -6.00 14.00
C ASN A 167 -8.95 -4.87 13.68
N ARG A 168 -8.52 -3.84 12.95
CA ARG A 168 -9.40 -2.77 12.47
C ARG A 168 -10.23 -3.22 11.26
N ALA A 169 -9.76 -4.19 10.49
CA ALA A 169 -10.45 -4.68 9.31
C ALA A 169 -11.78 -5.40 9.63
N GLU A 170 -12.74 -5.34 8.71
CA GLU A 170 -13.96 -6.16 8.77
C GLU A 170 -13.69 -7.61 8.39
N VAL A 171 -12.79 -7.82 7.42
CA VAL A 171 -12.38 -9.15 6.94
C VAL A 171 -10.87 -9.26 6.97
N ILE A 172 -10.37 -10.40 7.45
CA ILE A 172 -8.96 -10.77 7.33
C ILE A 172 -8.88 -12.02 6.46
N LEU A 173 -8.12 -11.95 5.38
CA LEU A 173 -7.84 -13.06 4.48
C LEU A 173 -6.41 -13.54 4.77
N HIS A 174 -6.24 -14.75 5.31
CA HIS A 174 -4.91 -15.33 5.50
C HIS A 174 -4.48 -16.03 4.22
N LYS A 175 -3.27 -15.73 3.75
CA LYS A 175 -2.65 -16.35 2.59
C LYS A 175 -1.50 -17.25 3.02
N THR A 176 -1.43 -18.41 2.39
CA THR A 176 -0.32 -19.36 2.52
C THR A 176 0.74 -19.10 1.44
N LYS A 177 1.93 -19.71 1.58
CA LYS A 177 3.08 -19.68 0.65
C LYS A 177 2.76 -19.59 -0.85
N ASN A 178 1.76 -20.32 -1.34
CA ASN A 178 1.39 -20.33 -2.77
C ASN A 178 0.36 -19.25 -3.15
N HIS A 179 0.17 -18.25 -2.29
CA HIS A 179 -0.85 -17.21 -2.36
C HIS A 179 -2.31 -17.71 -2.26
N GLU A 180 -2.52 -18.97 -1.87
CA GLU A 180 -3.86 -19.51 -1.62
C GLU A 180 -4.41 -18.99 -0.29
N ILE A 181 -5.71 -18.70 -0.24
CA ILE A 181 -6.40 -18.34 1.00
C ILE A 181 -6.86 -19.62 1.69
N ASP A 182 -6.40 -19.85 2.91
CA ASP A 182 -6.80 -20.99 3.75
C ASP A 182 -7.73 -20.59 4.89
N GLU A 183 -7.64 -19.35 5.38
CA GLU A 183 -8.48 -18.82 6.46
C GLU A 183 -9.14 -17.49 6.08
N ILE A 184 -10.40 -17.34 6.49
CA ILE A 184 -11.17 -16.09 6.36
C ILE A 184 -11.77 -15.77 7.73
N TYR A 185 -11.37 -14.63 8.30
CA TYR A 185 -11.93 -14.11 9.54
C TYR A 185 -12.93 -13.00 9.23
N LEU A 186 -14.13 -13.09 9.79
CA LEU A 186 -15.18 -12.08 9.67
C LEU A 186 -15.48 -11.49 11.04
N LYS A 187 -15.54 -10.15 11.14
CA LYS A 187 -15.85 -9.48 12.40
C LYS A 187 -17.34 -9.64 12.75
N ASN A 188 -17.64 -10.23 13.92
CA ASN A 188 -18.98 -10.65 14.37
C ASN A 188 -20.09 -9.58 14.40
N ASN A 189 -19.76 -8.30 14.30
CA ASN A 189 -20.74 -7.20 14.37
C ASN A 189 -21.20 -6.69 13.00
N PHE A 190 -21.03 -7.47 11.93
CA PHE A 190 -21.53 -7.09 10.61
C PHE A 190 -23.06 -6.91 10.66
N PRO A 191 -23.61 -5.68 10.56
CA PRO A 191 -25.04 -5.51 10.54
C PRO A 191 -25.54 -5.92 9.15
N LEU A 192 -25.85 -7.20 8.99
CA LEU A 192 -26.52 -7.77 7.81
C LEU A 192 -27.85 -7.06 7.49
N SER A 193 -28.36 -6.22 8.41
CA SER A 193 -29.68 -5.59 8.31
C SER A 193 -29.73 -4.22 7.65
N LYS A 194 -28.63 -3.67 7.09
CA LYS A 194 -28.67 -2.30 6.50
C LYS A 194 -28.30 -2.13 5.03
N ARG A 195 -27.90 -3.18 4.30
CA ARG A 195 -27.80 -3.09 2.83
C ARG A 195 -28.26 -4.39 2.20
N LYS A 196 -29.29 -4.30 1.35
CA LYS A 196 -29.63 -5.36 0.40
C LYS A 196 -28.43 -5.48 -0.55
N PHE A 197 -27.53 -6.43 -0.29
CA PHE A 197 -26.73 -7.00 -1.35
C PHE A 197 -27.67 -7.92 -2.14
N SER A 198 -28.43 -7.34 -3.08
CA SER A 198 -28.94 -8.13 -4.18
C SER A 198 -27.74 -8.46 -5.06
N ASP A 199 -27.46 -9.75 -5.17
CA ASP A 199 -26.67 -10.39 -6.22
C ASP A 199 -25.14 -10.35 -6.03
N ILE A 200 -24.65 -11.30 -5.22
CA ILE A 200 -23.38 -11.97 -5.49
C ILE A 200 -23.74 -13.38 -5.98
N MET A 201 -23.67 -13.58 -7.30
CA MET A 201 -23.47 -14.90 -7.88
C MET A 201 -21.96 -15.17 -7.89
N VAL A 202 -21.61 -16.40 -7.51
CA VAL A 202 -20.26 -16.99 -7.45
C VAL A 202 -19.48 -16.76 -8.73
#